data_AF-A0A946PN14-F1
#
_entry.id   AF-A0A946PN14-F1
#
_cell.length_a   1.000
_cell.length_b   1.000
_cell.length_c   1.000
_cell.angle_alpha   90.00
_cell.angle_beta   90.00
_cell.angle_gamma   90.00
#
_symmetry.space_group_name_H-M   'P 1'
#
loop_
_entity.id
_entity.type
_entity.pdbx_description
1 polymer ?
#
loop_
_entity_poly.entity_id
_entity_poly.type
_entity_poly.pdbx_seq_one_letter_code
_entity_poly.pdbx_strand_id
1 'polypeptide(L)'
;MKKYSTNVLLTIFVLISACSSSDDSQGVISVNNLSSDTTVATITEEVDQEIISPEDAQLLLARCLRENGYDITDPKNDESLRSVLQPVFLAADQKGRDELFETIETCAEDNNIPLGGTADFENPEEVAEQLDSALEIAQCFREKGIEVEDPNAERSLRSIISELVQSGQYLQEQIREVRAECFDDLGREPPQQGGS
;
A
#
# COMPACT_ATOMS: atom_id res chain seq x y z
N MET A 1 36.48 -38.64 52.23
CA MET A 1 35.48 -38.32 53.28
C MET A 1 35.28 -36.81 53.30
N LYS A 2 34.13 -36.33 52.84
CA LYS A 2 33.62 -34.98 53.12
C LYS A 2 32.13 -35.00 52.82
N LYS A 3 31.33 -35.09 53.90
CA LYS A 3 29.88 -34.93 53.88
C LYS A 3 29.61 -33.56 54.49
N TYR A 4 28.97 -32.67 53.73
CA TYR A 4 28.29 -31.52 54.28
C TYR A 4 26.79 -31.74 54.07
N SER A 5 26.08 -31.89 55.18
CA SER A 5 24.62 -31.93 55.29
C SER A 5 24.25 -30.86 56.31
N THR A 6 23.38 -29.93 55.95
CA THR A 6 22.41 -29.15 56.79
C THR A 6 21.77 -28.12 55.84
N ASN A 7 20.58 -28.39 55.28
CA ASN A 7 19.23 -28.05 55.75
C ASN A 7 18.87 -26.55 55.76
N VAL A 8 17.94 -26.20 54.85
CA VAL A 8 16.68 -25.43 55.02
C VAL A 8 16.72 -24.11 55.82
N LEU A 9 16.38 -22.97 55.20
CA LEU A 9 15.11 -22.24 55.38
C LEU A 9 15.16 -20.81 54.76
N LEU A 10 14.03 -20.44 54.17
CA LEU A 10 13.60 -19.21 53.50
C LEU A 10 13.44 -18.00 54.45
N THR A 11 13.86 -16.79 54.05
CA THR A 11 13.30 -15.44 54.38
C THR A 11 14.25 -14.29 53.99
N ILE A 12 13.74 -13.24 53.32
CA ILE A 12 14.10 -11.79 53.34
C ILE A 12 13.09 -11.15 52.34
N PHE A 13 11.95 -10.56 52.72
CA PHE A 13 11.61 -9.36 53.49
C PHE A 13 12.23 -8.03 52.98
N VAL A 14 11.49 -7.45 52.03
CA VAL A 14 11.15 -6.03 51.81
C VAL A 14 11.87 -5.00 52.70
N LEU A 15 12.56 -4.06 52.05
CA LEU A 15 12.91 -2.75 52.60
C LEU A 15 12.17 -1.64 51.83
N ILE A 16 11.76 -0.65 52.61
CA ILE A 16 10.78 0.41 52.33
C ILE A 16 11.54 1.73 52.14
N SER A 17 10.95 2.64 51.36
CA SER A 17 11.02 4.11 51.48
C SER A 17 12.06 4.87 50.62
N ALA A 18 11.55 5.56 49.60
CA ALA A 18 11.79 7.00 49.44
C ALA A 18 10.70 7.63 48.55
N CYS A 19 9.95 8.55 49.15
CA CYS A 19 8.97 9.43 48.52
C CYS A 19 9.71 10.68 48.02
N SER A 20 9.37 11.21 46.83
CA SER A 20 9.61 12.62 46.48
C SER A 20 8.35 13.18 45.85
N SER A 21 8.02 14.41 46.23
CA SER A 21 6.71 15.06 46.12
C SER A 21 6.74 16.22 45.11
N SER A 22 5.66 16.29 44.32
CA SER A 22 4.93 17.46 43.79
C SER A 22 5.60 18.41 42.79
N ASP A 23 4.97 18.59 41.62
CA ASP A 23 4.26 19.83 41.27
C ASP A 23 3.19 19.62 40.19
N ASP A 24 2.19 20.50 40.20
CA ASP A 24 0.81 20.40 39.73
C ASP A 24 0.56 20.46 38.20
N SER A 25 -0.42 19.67 37.73
CA SER A 25 -1.44 20.17 36.79
C SER A 25 -2.68 19.28 36.79
N GLN A 26 -3.77 19.82 37.37
CA GLN A 26 -5.16 19.84 36.89
C GLN A 26 -5.55 18.69 35.94
N GLY A 27 -6.57 17.87 36.16
CA GLY A 27 -7.65 17.86 37.14
C GLY A 27 -8.77 17.04 36.52
N VAL A 28 -9.40 16.14 37.28
CA VAL A 28 -10.72 15.60 36.96
C VAL A 28 -11.50 15.32 38.26
N ILE A 29 -12.54 16.11 38.48
CA ILE A 29 -13.72 15.83 39.31
C ILE A 29 -14.85 15.89 38.25
N SER A 30 -15.73 14.91 38.07
CA SER A 30 -16.59 14.28 39.06
C SER A 30 -17.06 12.91 38.58
N VAL A 31 -17.09 11.94 39.49
CA VAL A 31 -18.03 10.82 39.41
C VAL A 31 -19.42 11.34 39.74
N ASN A 32 -20.16 11.74 38.71
CA ASN A 32 -21.58 11.96 38.83
C ASN A 32 -22.31 10.63 38.61
N ASN A 33 -22.78 10.11 39.75
CA ASN A 33 -23.95 9.28 39.96
C ASN A 33 -24.65 8.72 38.70
N LEU A 34 -24.66 7.39 38.66
CA LEU A 34 -25.64 6.56 37.98
C LEU A 34 -27.06 7.07 38.25
N SER A 35 -27.73 7.55 37.21
CA SER A 35 -29.18 7.64 37.18
C SER A 35 -29.64 6.91 35.93
N SER A 36 -30.33 5.79 36.15
CA SER A 36 -31.02 5.03 35.12
C SER A 36 -32.04 5.94 34.43
N ASP A 37 -31.78 6.31 33.18
CA ASP A 37 -32.87 6.63 32.27
C ASP A 37 -32.50 6.25 30.84
N THR A 38 -33.45 5.62 30.18
CA THR A 38 -33.31 5.04 28.85
C THR A 38 -33.29 6.16 27.81
N THR A 39 -32.14 6.34 27.17
CA THR A 39 -32.07 6.93 25.83
C THR A 39 -31.22 6.01 24.98
N VAL A 40 -31.86 5.39 23.98
CA VAL A 40 -31.19 4.78 22.84
C VAL A 40 -30.51 5.92 22.09
N ALA A 41 -29.30 6.28 22.53
CA ALA A 41 -28.36 6.99 21.69
C ALA A 41 -27.83 5.94 20.74
N THR A 42 -28.22 6.04 19.47
CA THR A 42 -27.44 5.45 18.39
C THR A 42 -26.04 6.01 18.55
N ILE A 43 -25.15 5.22 19.15
CA ILE A 43 -23.72 5.45 19.04
C ILE A 43 -23.45 5.16 17.58
N THR A 44 -23.54 6.18 16.72
CA THR A 44 -22.61 6.25 15.61
C THR A 44 -21.26 6.27 16.29
N GLU A 45 -20.66 5.08 16.43
CA GLU A 45 -19.22 4.97 16.52
C GLU A 45 -18.75 5.58 15.21
N GLU A 46 -18.52 6.88 15.24
CA GLU A 46 -17.59 7.50 14.32
C GLU A 46 -16.27 6.85 14.69
N VAL A 47 -16.00 5.72 14.04
CA VAL A 47 -14.66 5.19 13.92
C VAL A 47 -13.92 6.34 13.25
N ASP A 48 -13.23 7.15 14.06
CA ASP A 48 -12.12 7.96 13.61
C ASP A 48 -11.15 6.98 12.98
N GLN A 49 -11.35 6.66 11.71
CA GLN A 49 -10.36 5.98 10.90
C GLN A 49 -9.21 6.97 10.84
N GLU A 50 -8.18 6.72 11.64
CA GLU A 50 -6.95 7.48 11.61
C GLU A 50 -6.36 7.30 10.21
N ILE A 51 -6.62 8.28 9.34
CA ILE A 51 -6.14 8.28 7.96
C ILE A 51 -4.62 8.41 8.05
N ILE A 52 -3.91 7.29 7.81
CA ILE A 52 -2.46 7.27 7.76
C ILE A 52 -2.03 8.22 6.63
N SER A 53 -1.12 9.15 6.94
CA SER A 53 -0.59 10.06 5.92
C SER A 53 0.17 9.25 4.84
N PRO A 54 0.20 9.70 3.58
CA PRO A 54 0.96 9.04 2.53
C PRO A 54 2.45 8.86 2.87
N GLU A 55 3.02 9.79 3.62
CA GLU A 55 4.40 9.74 4.08
C GLU A 55 4.58 8.66 5.16
N ASP A 56 3.67 8.60 6.15
CA ASP A 56 3.73 7.60 7.21
C ASP A 56 3.49 6.18 6.67
N ALA A 57 2.58 6.03 5.71
CA ALA A 57 2.32 4.76 5.04
C ALA A 57 3.59 4.21 4.35
N GLN A 58 4.33 5.08 3.67
CA GLN A 58 5.59 4.69 3.02
C GLN A 58 6.66 4.27 4.04
N LEU A 59 6.75 4.96 5.18
CA LEU A 59 7.70 4.62 6.24
C LEU A 59 7.34 3.30 6.95
N LEU A 60 6.05 3.04 7.17
CA LEU A 60 5.55 1.78 7.72
C LEU A 60 5.85 0.61 6.78
N LEU A 61 5.56 0.78 5.48
CA LEU A 61 5.83 -0.23 4.48
C LEU A 61 7.35 -0.49 4.33
N ALA A 62 8.17 0.56 4.33
CA ALA A 62 9.64 0.43 4.30
C ALA A 62 10.18 -0.35 5.51
N ARG A 63 9.63 -0.09 6.70
CA ARG A 63 9.98 -0.83 7.92
C ARG A 63 9.61 -2.29 7.80
N CYS A 64 8.39 -2.61 7.42
CA CYS A 64 7.94 -3.99 7.30
C CYS A 64 8.74 -4.79 6.26
N LEU A 65 9.12 -4.16 5.14
CA LEU A 65 9.98 -4.80 4.14
C LEU A 65 11.37 -5.12 4.70
N ARG A 66 11.96 -4.24 5.52
CA ARG A 66 13.22 -4.55 6.22
C ARG A 66 13.06 -5.72 7.21
N GLU A 67 11.95 -5.79 7.91
CA GLU A 67 11.64 -6.90 8.82
C GLU A 67 11.51 -8.23 8.07
N ASN A 68 11.07 -8.19 6.81
CA ASN A 68 11.04 -9.32 5.87
C ASN A 68 12.37 -9.56 5.12
N GLY A 69 13.43 -8.83 5.47
CA GLY A 69 14.79 -9.09 4.97
C GLY A 69 15.19 -8.32 3.71
N TYR A 70 14.39 -7.36 3.23
CA TYR A 70 14.78 -6.47 2.13
C TYR A 70 15.71 -5.37 2.63
N ASP A 71 16.88 -5.22 1.98
CA ASP A 71 17.86 -4.19 2.29
C ASP A 71 17.49 -2.87 1.58
N ILE A 72 16.60 -2.10 2.21
CA ILE A 72 16.11 -0.81 1.72
C ILE A 72 16.23 0.29 2.77
N THR A 73 16.49 1.51 2.33
CA THR A 73 16.46 2.69 3.22
C THR A 73 15.03 3.23 3.36
N ASP A 74 14.79 4.09 4.34
CA ASP A 74 13.56 4.89 4.33
C ASP A 74 13.63 5.92 3.19
N PRO A 75 12.50 6.24 2.52
CA PRO A 75 12.45 7.33 1.55
C PRO A 75 12.78 8.68 2.23
N LYS A 76 13.53 9.55 1.55
CA LYS A 76 13.94 10.86 2.09
C LYS A 76 13.69 11.99 1.10
N ASN A 77 13.36 13.19 1.60
CA ASN A 77 13.28 14.43 0.79
C ASN A 77 12.44 14.26 -0.48
N ASP A 78 11.13 14.10 -0.33
CA ASP A 78 10.16 13.90 -1.42
C ASP A 78 10.41 12.63 -2.30
N GLU A 79 11.36 11.77 -1.94
CA GLU A 79 11.55 10.46 -2.56
C GLU A 79 10.40 9.51 -2.22
N SER A 80 9.95 8.73 -3.21
CA SER A 80 8.94 7.70 -3.03
C SER A 80 9.56 6.35 -2.64
N LEU A 81 8.82 5.53 -1.89
CA LEU A 81 9.21 4.14 -1.61
C LEU A 81 9.44 3.31 -2.88
N ARG A 82 8.71 3.61 -3.96
CA ARG A 82 8.90 2.98 -5.27
C ARG A 82 10.32 3.20 -5.81
N SER A 83 10.86 4.41 -5.67
CA SER A 83 12.21 4.76 -6.09
C SER A 83 13.27 4.01 -5.26
N VAL A 84 13.05 3.89 -3.95
CA VAL A 84 13.91 3.09 -3.07
C VAL A 84 13.90 1.60 -3.43
N LEU A 85 12.75 1.06 -3.84
CA LEU A 85 12.60 -0.36 -4.19
C LEU A 85 13.13 -0.71 -5.59
N GLN A 86 13.33 0.27 -6.46
CA GLN A 86 13.75 0.05 -7.84
C GLN A 86 15.02 -0.80 -7.97
N PRO A 87 16.11 -0.58 -7.20
CA PRO A 87 17.31 -1.41 -7.29
C PRO A 87 17.05 -2.87 -6.90
N VAL A 88 16.21 -3.11 -5.88
CA VAL A 88 15.82 -4.44 -5.44
C VAL A 88 15.04 -5.15 -6.55
N PHE A 89 14.07 -4.46 -7.14
CA PHE A 89 13.25 -4.98 -8.23
C PHE A 89 14.07 -5.36 -9.46
N LEU A 90 15.03 -4.51 -9.85
CA LEU A 90 15.90 -4.74 -11.01
C LEU A 90 16.92 -5.87 -10.78
N ALA A 91 17.33 -6.10 -9.54
CA ALA A 91 18.25 -7.18 -9.19
C ALA A 91 17.55 -8.55 -9.07
N ALA A 92 16.24 -8.56 -8.82
CA ALA A 92 15.45 -9.78 -8.65
C ALA A 92 15.10 -10.46 -9.99
N ASP A 93 15.06 -11.79 -9.98
CA ASP A 93 14.47 -12.58 -11.05
C ASP A 93 12.93 -12.58 -10.95
N GLN A 94 12.23 -13.33 -11.82
CA GLN A 94 10.77 -13.33 -11.79
C GLN A 94 10.21 -13.77 -10.42
N LYS A 95 10.76 -14.84 -9.84
CA LYS A 95 10.31 -15.36 -8.55
C LYS A 95 10.55 -14.35 -7.44
N GLY A 96 11.73 -13.71 -7.41
CA GLY A 96 12.04 -12.69 -6.40
C GLY A 96 11.16 -11.45 -6.53
N ARG A 97 10.74 -11.08 -7.75
CA ARG A 97 9.77 -10.00 -7.94
C ARG A 97 8.38 -10.38 -7.42
N ASP A 98 7.94 -11.60 -7.69
CA ASP A 98 6.66 -12.10 -7.20
C ASP A 98 6.65 -12.15 -5.65
N GLU A 99 7.72 -12.64 -5.04
CA GLU A 99 7.91 -12.65 -3.57
C GLU A 99 7.95 -11.24 -2.98
N LEU A 100 8.56 -10.27 -3.67
CA LEU A 100 8.56 -8.87 -3.26
C LEU A 100 7.15 -8.28 -3.27
N PHE A 101 6.36 -8.55 -4.31
CA PHE A 101 4.97 -8.08 -4.37
C PHE A 101 4.11 -8.70 -3.26
N GLU A 102 4.19 -10.01 -3.04
CA GLU A 102 3.46 -10.70 -1.95
C GLU A 102 3.82 -10.12 -0.58
N THR A 103 5.11 -9.79 -0.37
CA THR A 103 5.55 -9.16 0.88
C THR A 103 4.99 -7.74 1.02
N ILE A 104 4.97 -6.95 -0.05
CA ILE A 104 4.39 -5.59 -0.05
C ILE A 104 2.91 -5.65 0.33
N GLU A 105 2.16 -6.59 -0.25
CA GLU A 105 0.74 -6.82 0.06
C GLU A 105 0.55 -7.17 1.53
N THR A 106 1.26 -8.18 2.02
CA THR A 106 1.21 -8.61 3.44
C THR A 106 1.52 -7.44 4.37
N CYS A 107 2.59 -6.69 4.08
CA CYS A 107 2.99 -5.55 4.89
C CYS A 107 1.93 -4.43 4.90
N ALA A 108 1.25 -4.21 3.79
CA ALA A 108 0.21 -3.20 3.72
C ALA A 108 -1.04 -3.64 4.49
N GLU A 109 -1.45 -4.90 4.34
CA GLU A 109 -2.57 -5.49 5.10
C GLU A 109 -2.33 -5.43 6.60
N ASP A 110 -1.15 -5.86 7.07
CA ASP A 110 -0.76 -5.86 8.49
C ASP A 110 -0.72 -4.46 9.11
N ASN A 111 -0.51 -3.43 8.29
CA ASN A 111 -0.41 -2.04 8.73
C ASN A 111 -1.65 -1.20 8.34
N ASN A 112 -2.73 -1.84 7.86
CA ASN A 112 -3.95 -1.17 7.40
C ASN A 112 -3.69 -0.05 6.37
N ILE A 113 -2.70 -0.26 5.50
CA ILE A 113 -2.35 0.67 4.41
C ILE A 113 -3.13 0.24 3.17
N PRO A 114 -4.01 1.09 2.61
CA PRO A 114 -4.65 0.80 1.35
C PRO A 114 -3.60 0.83 0.22
N LEU A 115 -3.35 -0.32 -0.40
CA LEU A 115 -2.62 -0.35 -1.66
C LEU A 115 -3.58 0.07 -2.77
N GLY A 116 -3.26 1.16 -3.47
CA GLY A 116 -4.01 1.59 -4.65
C GLY A 116 -4.01 0.47 -5.70
N GLY A 117 -5.04 -0.37 -5.64
CA GLY A 117 -5.11 -1.64 -6.37
C GLY A 117 -6.09 -2.65 -5.78
N THR A 118 -6.47 -2.54 -4.50
CA THR A 118 -7.49 -3.41 -3.90
C THR A 118 -8.64 -2.61 -3.29
N ALA A 119 -9.58 -2.24 -4.16
CA ALA A 119 -10.99 -2.05 -3.78
C ALA A 119 -11.36 -0.92 -2.81
N ASP A 120 -10.68 0.22 -2.84
CA ASP A 120 -11.47 1.45 -2.83
C ASP A 120 -12.24 1.43 -4.13
N PHE A 121 -13.55 1.17 -4.09
CA PHE A 121 -14.41 1.07 -5.26
C PHE A 121 -14.06 2.22 -6.22
N GLU A 122 -13.35 1.89 -7.31
CA GLU A 122 -13.11 2.86 -8.36
C GLU A 122 -14.48 3.42 -8.72
N ASN A 123 -14.58 4.75 -8.75
CA ASN A 123 -15.84 5.41 -9.06
C ASN A 123 -16.39 4.79 -10.35
N PRO A 124 -17.59 4.17 -10.35
CA PRO A 124 -18.09 3.46 -11.53
C PRO A 124 -18.13 4.33 -12.79
N GLU A 125 -18.28 5.64 -12.62
CA GLU A 125 -18.19 6.61 -13.71
C GLU A 125 -16.78 6.73 -14.28
N GLU A 126 -15.75 6.78 -13.42
CA GLU A 126 -14.34 6.83 -13.84
C GLU A 126 -13.89 5.52 -14.48
N VAL A 127 -14.36 4.37 -14.00
CA VAL A 127 -14.09 3.07 -14.63
C VAL A 127 -14.70 3.01 -16.03
N ALA A 128 -15.94 3.48 -16.17
CA ALA A 128 -16.61 3.54 -17.44
C ALA A 128 -15.88 4.49 -18.41
N GLU A 129 -15.48 5.67 -17.96
CA GLU A 129 -14.72 6.63 -18.78
C GLU A 129 -13.37 6.05 -19.24
N GLN A 130 -12.66 5.36 -18.35
CA GLN A 130 -11.41 4.68 -18.70
C GLN A 130 -11.62 3.57 -19.73
N LEU A 131 -12.69 2.78 -19.59
CA LEU A 131 -13.02 1.72 -20.53
C LEU A 131 -13.41 2.29 -21.90
N ASP A 132 -14.24 3.32 -21.93
CA ASP A 132 -14.64 4.01 -23.16
C ASP A 132 -13.41 4.59 -23.87
N SER A 133 -12.51 5.26 -23.14
CA SER A 133 -11.26 5.77 -23.71
C SER A 133 -10.37 4.64 -24.24
N ALA A 134 -10.30 3.49 -23.56
CA ALA A 134 -9.53 2.35 -24.03
C ALA A 134 -10.12 1.75 -25.32
N LEU A 135 -11.45 1.71 -25.44
CA LEU A 135 -12.13 1.27 -26.67
C LEU A 135 -11.88 2.23 -27.84
N GLU A 136 -11.90 3.54 -27.62
CA GLU A 136 -11.55 4.55 -28.64
C GLU A 136 -10.12 4.35 -29.16
N ILE A 137 -9.16 4.14 -28.25
CA ILE A 137 -7.76 3.90 -28.63
C ILE A 137 -7.64 2.56 -29.38
N ALA A 138 -8.32 1.50 -28.92
CA ALA A 138 -8.30 0.21 -29.61
C ALA A 138 -8.86 0.30 -31.03
N GLN A 139 -9.94 1.08 -31.21
CA GLN A 139 -10.48 1.34 -32.54
C GLN A 139 -9.47 2.08 -33.42
N CYS A 140 -8.82 3.13 -32.91
CA CYS A 140 -7.79 3.83 -33.67
C CYS A 140 -6.64 2.90 -34.10
N PHE A 141 -6.20 2.00 -33.22
CA PHE A 141 -5.18 1.00 -33.57
C PHE A 141 -5.59 0.15 -34.77
N ARG A 142 -6.86 -0.30 -34.81
CA ARG A 142 -7.40 -1.05 -35.96
C ARG A 142 -7.44 -0.21 -37.23
N GLU A 143 -7.84 1.05 -37.13
CA GLU A 143 -7.84 1.99 -38.28
C GLU A 143 -6.42 2.22 -38.84
N LYS A 144 -5.39 2.12 -37.98
CA LYS A 144 -3.97 2.22 -38.34
C LYS A 144 -3.33 0.87 -38.70
N GLY A 145 -4.11 -0.21 -38.77
CA GLY A 145 -3.66 -1.53 -39.23
C GLY A 145 -3.08 -2.44 -38.15
N ILE A 146 -3.26 -2.12 -36.86
CA ILE A 146 -2.95 -3.00 -35.74
C ILE A 146 -4.23 -3.67 -35.27
N GLU A 147 -4.32 -4.99 -35.46
CA GLU A 147 -5.48 -5.77 -35.02
C GLU A 147 -5.39 -6.01 -33.51
N VAL A 148 -6.18 -5.25 -32.75
CA VAL A 148 -6.35 -5.37 -31.29
C VAL A 148 -7.79 -5.77 -30.97
N GLU A 149 -7.93 -6.73 -30.05
CA GLU A 149 -9.21 -7.05 -29.42
C GLU A 149 -9.70 -5.87 -28.56
N ASP A 150 -11.02 -5.78 -28.37
CA ASP A 150 -11.60 -4.76 -27.51
C ASP A 150 -11.28 -5.03 -26.03
N PRO A 151 -10.75 -4.04 -25.29
CA PRO A 151 -10.53 -4.16 -23.86
C PRO A 151 -11.85 -4.30 -23.09
N ASN A 152 -11.77 -4.89 -21.91
CA ASN A 152 -12.88 -5.02 -20.97
C ASN A 152 -12.36 -5.03 -19.53
N ALA A 153 -13.28 -5.19 -18.56
CA ALA A 153 -12.95 -5.19 -17.13
C ALA A 153 -11.89 -6.22 -16.72
N GLU A 154 -11.81 -7.37 -17.42
CA GLU A 154 -10.84 -8.43 -17.13
C GLU A 154 -9.55 -8.26 -17.94
N ARG A 155 -9.64 -7.68 -19.15
CA ARG A 155 -8.51 -7.55 -20.08
C ARG A 155 -8.31 -6.10 -20.50
N SER A 156 -7.33 -5.43 -19.89
CA SER A 156 -6.95 -4.07 -20.27
C SER A 156 -6.28 -4.01 -21.64
N LEU A 157 -6.40 -2.87 -22.32
CA LEU A 157 -5.76 -2.63 -23.61
C LEU A 157 -4.23 -2.83 -23.55
N ARG A 158 -3.61 -2.47 -22.43
CA ARG A 158 -2.17 -2.67 -22.21
C ARG A 158 -1.79 -4.15 -22.23
N SER A 159 -2.59 -5.04 -21.64
CA SER A 159 -2.28 -6.47 -21.61
C SER A 159 -2.41 -7.08 -23.01
N ILE A 160 -3.47 -6.72 -23.75
CA ILE A 160 -3.71 -7.15 -25.14
C ILE A 160 -2.54 -6.74 -26.03
N ILE A 161 -2.13 -5.47 -25.98
CA ILE A 161 -1.00 -4.98 -26.77
C ILE A 161 0.31 -5.68 -26.37
N SER A 162 0.53 -5.90 -25.07
CA SER A 162 1.72 -6.60 -24.59
C SER A 162 1.81 -8.01 -25.14
N GLU A 163 0.70 -8.74 -25.18
CA GLU A 163 0.61 -10.10 -25.74
C GLU A 163 0.95 -10.10 -27.23
N LEU A 164 0.42 -9.15 -28.01
CA LEU A 164 0.69 -9.02 -29.44
C LEU A 164 2.17 -8.75 -29.77
N VAL A 165 2.85 -7.98 -28.92
CA VAL A 165 4.30 -7.74 -29.06
C VAL A 165 5.08 -9.00 -28.66
N GLN A 166 4.68 -9.68 -27.59
CA GLN A 166 5.35 -10.89 -27.12
C GLN A 166 5.18 -12.08 -28.08
N SER A 167 4.03 -12.18 -28.75
CA SER A 167 3.78 -13.20 -29.78
C SER A 167 4.56 -12.93 -31.07
N GLY A 168 5.15 -11.74 -31.21
CA GLY A 168 5.87 -11.31 -32.42
C GLY A 168 4.95 -10.93 -33.57
N GLN A 169 3.63 -10.80 -33.34
CA GLN A 169 2.68 -10.38 -34.37
C GLN A 169 2.95 -8.94 -34.82
N TYR A 170 3.32 -8.06 -33.88
CA TYR A 170 3.71 -6.69 -34.17
C TYR A 170 5.02 -6.32 -33.49
N LEU A 171 5.78 -5.42 -34.13
CA LEU A 171 7.01 -4.90 -33.55
C LEU A 171 6.69 -3.86 -32.47
N GLN A 172 7.50 -3.79 -31.42
CA GLN A 172 7.34 -2.80 -30.36
C GLN A 172 7.37 -1.36 -30.91
N GLU A 173 8.24 -1.09 -31.89
CA GLU A 173 8.34 0.25 -32.49
C GLU A 173 7.09 0.62 -33.29
N GLN A 174 6.52 -0.35 -34.02
CA GLN A 174 5.27 -0.16 -34.76
C GLN A 174 4.11 0.20 -33.81
N ILE A 175 4.00 -0.52 -32.69
CA ILE A 175 2.99 -0.23 -31.65
C ILE A 175 3.21 1.16 -31.04
N ARG A 176 4.48 1.56 -30.84
CA ARG A 176 4.82 2.87 -30.27
C ARG A 176 4.43 4.01 -31.20
N GLU A 177 4.71 3.88 -32.49
CA GLU A 177 4.36 4.86 -33.53
C GLU A 177 2.85 5.03 -33.64
N VAL A 178 2.12 3.92 -33.82
CA VAL A 178 0.65 3.94 -33.91
C VAL A 178 0.02 4.49 -32.64
N ARG A 179 0.56 4.16 -31.46
CA ARG A 179 0.10 4.74 -30.20
C ARG A 179 0.23 6.26 -30.21
N ALA A 180 1.39 6.79 -30.60
CA ALA A 180 1.61 8.23 -30.62
C ALA A 180 0.61 8.92 -31.54
N GLU A 181 0.41 8.39 -32.75
CA GLU A 181 -0.59 8.92 -33.69
C GLU A 181 -2.00 8.87 -33.12
N CYS A 182 -2.41 7.77 -32.49
CA CYS A 182 -3.75 7.66 -31.92
C CYS A 182 -3.99 8.62 -30.76
N PHE A 183 -2.96 8.89 -29.95
CA PHE A 183 -3.07 9.88 -28.88
C PHE A 183 -3.22 11.30 -29.45
N ASP A 184 -2.44 11.64 -30.48
CA ASP A 184 -2.54 12.91 -31.18
C ASP A 184 -3.91 13.08 -31.87
N ASP A 185 -4.37 12.06 -32.60
CA ASP A 185 -5.65 12.06 -33.35
C ASP A 185 -6.86 12.19 -32.41
N LEU A 186 -6.81 11.55 -31.24
CA LEU A 186 -7.86 11.61 -30.22
C LEU A 186 -7.73 12.83 -29.29
N GLY A 187 -6.68 13.66 -29.43
CA GLY A 187 -6.42 14.80 -28.55
C GLY A 187 -6.18 14.40 -27.09
N ARG A 188 -5.60 13.22 -26.85
CA ARG A 188 -5.32 12.67 -25.53
C ARG A 188 -3.85 12.88 -25.19
N GLU A 189 -3.55 13.32 -23.98
CA GLU A 189 -2.17 13.35 -23.50
C GLU A 189 -1.65 11.93 -23.23
N PRO A 190 -0.43 11.58 -23.67
CA PRO A 190 0.16 10.30 -23.33
C PRO A 190 0.26 10.16 -21.81
N PRO A 191 0.02 8.96 -21.25
CA PRO A 191 0.18 8.75 -19.82
C PRO A 191 1.59 9.19 -19.45
N GLN A 192 1.69 10.19 -18.57
CA GLN A 192 2.95 10.64 -18.02
C GLN A 192 3.65 9.38 -17.48
N GLN A 193 4.85 9.07 -17.99
CA GLN A 193 5.70 8.12 -17.28
C GLN A 193 5.92 8.75 -15.92
N GLY A 194 5.30 8.18 -14.88
CA GLY A 194 5.36 8.70 -13.52
C GLY A 194 6.80 9.00 -13.13
N GLY A 195 7.15 10.27 -13.27
CA GLY A 195 8.46 10.80 -13.05
C GLY A 195 8.49 11.35 -11.65
N SER A 196 9.42 10.80 -10.87
CA SER A 196 9.73 11.09 -9.46
C SER A 196 8.90 10.30 -8.45
#